data_AF-A0A1S3DA39-F1
#
_entry.id   AF-A0A1S3DA39-F1
#
_cell.length_a   1.000
_cell.length_b   1.000
_cell.length_c   1.000
_cell.angle_alpha   90.00
_cell.angle_beta   90.00
_cell.angle_gamma   90.00
#
_symmetry.space_group_name_H-M   'P 1'
#
loop_
_entity.id
_entity.type
_entity.pdbx_description
1 polymer ?
#
loop_
_entity_poly.entity_id
_entity_poly.type
_entity_poly.pdbx_seq_one_letter_code
_entity_poly.pdbx_strand_id
1 'polypeptide(L)'
;AFSPVWWAWLSITGTFLACTISVKFVGLFIFIYVGLRTISELWSILQDLSKPFMYTVHHFMARVVCLIILPAVLYTLFFYIHLCILNRSGNGDGFFSSGFQSQLRGNSLYNASMPRQVAYGAVVTLKNHRAY
;
A
#
# COMPACT_ATOMS: atom_id res chain seq x y z
N ALA A 1 -1.32 -8.41 30.17
CA ALA A 1 -2.26 -8.89 29.15
C ALA A 1 -2.92 -7.69 28.49
N PHE A 2 -3.16 -7.75 27.17
CA PHE A 2 -3.75 -6.73 26.29
C PHE A 2 -4.43 -5.55 26.98
N SER A 3 -3.65 -4.51 27.31
CA SER A 3 -4.21 -3.24 27.81
C SER A 3 -4.65 -2.38 26.63
N PRO A 4 -5.73 -1.58 26.74
CA PRO A 4 -6.09 -0.60 25.71
C PRO A 4 -4.93 0.36 25.40
N VAL A 5 -4.08 0.65 26.39
CA VAL A 5 -2.87 1.46 26.19
C VAL A 5 -1.87 0.76 25.27
N TRP A 6 -1.70 -0.55 25.41
CA TRP A 6 -0.81 -1.34 24.55
C TRP A 6 -1.29 -1.36 23.09
N TRP A 7 -2.60 -1.53 22.89
CA TRP A 7 -3.21 -1.46 21.56
C TRP A 7 -3.09 -0.07 20.93
N ALA A 8 -3.26 0.99 21.73
CA ALA A 8 -3.08 2.37 21.28
C ALA A 8 -1.64 2.60 20.79
N TRP A 9 -0.64 2.23 21.60
CA TRP A 9 0.77 2.36 21.19
C TRP A 9 1.10 1.56 19.95
N LEU A 10 0.64 0.31 19.85
CA LEU A 10 0.88 -0.54 18.69
C LEU A 10 0.28 0.06 17.40
N SER A 11 -0.93 0.61 17.50
CA SER A 11 -1.63 1.26 16.37
C SER A 11 -0.97 2.57 15.96
N ILE A 12 -0.49 3.36 16.94
CA ILE A 12 0.27 4.58 16.71
C ILE A 12 1.59 4.27 16.01
N THR A 13 2.31 3.23 16.43
CA THR A 13 3.54 2.77 15.75
C THR A 13 3.27 2.37 14.31
N GLY A 14 2.20 1.58 14.05
CA GLY A 14 1.78 1.25 12.68
C GLY A 14 1.48 2.48 11.84
N THR A 15 0.76 3.45 12.41
CA THR A 15 0.43 4.71 11.72
C THR A 15 1.69 5.50 11.33
N PHE A 16 2.65 5.64 12.25
CA PHE A 16 3.91 6.33 11.94
C PHE A 16 4.77 5.58 10.93
N LEU A 17 4.78 4.24 10.95
CA LEU A 17 5.42 3.44 9.91
C LEU A 17 4.80 3.72 8.53
N ALA A 18 3.47 3.78 8.46
CA ALA A 18 2.74 4.12 7.22
C ALA A 18 3.09 5.53 6.71
N CYS A 19 3.14 6.52 7.61
CA CYS A 19 3.56 7.88 7.25
C CYS A 19 5.00 7.91 6.72
N THR A 20 5.92 7.19 7.36
CA THR A 20 7.34 7.17 6.97
C THR A 20 7.53 6.60 5.57
N ILE A 21 6.90 5.46 5.25
CA ILE A 21 7.01 4.84 3.92
C ILE A 21 6.32 5.69 2.83
N SER A 22 5.27 6.43 3.19
CA SER A 22 4.53 7.29 2.26
C SER A 22 5.31 8.53 1.84
N VAL A 23 6.23 9.02 2.67
CA VAL A 23 7.12 10.15 2.31
C VAL A 23 8.24 9.69 1.39
N LYS A 24 8.92 8.59 1.72
CA LYS A 24 10.02 8.06 0.91
C LYS A 24 10.27 6.58 1.21
N PHE A 25 10.62 5.81 0.19
CA PHE A 25 10.99 4.39 0.33
C PHE A 25 12.24 4.14 1.21
N VAL A 26 13.02 5.18 1.53
CA VAL A 26 14.07 5.10 2.56
C VAL A 26 13.47 4.69 3.92
N GLY A 27 12.19 4.98 4.18
CA GLY A 27 11.45 4.50 5.33
C GLY A 27 11.38 2.98 5.50
N LEU A 28 11.70 2.20 4.46
CA LEU A 28 11.79 0.75 4.53
C LEU A 28 12.83 0.28 5.56
N PHE A 29 13.92 1.03 5.78
CA PHE A 29 14.90 0.67 6.81
C PHE A 29 14.30 0.64 8.22
N ILE A 30 13.45 1.63 8.53
CA ILE A 30 12.75 1.71 9.82
C ILE A 30 11.69 0.60 9.90
N PHE A 31 11.00 0.31 8.80
CA PHE A 31 10.04 -0.79 8.74
C PHE A 31 10.70 -2.14 9.04
N ILE A 32 11.87 -2.41 8.43
CA ILE A 32 12.66 -3.62 8.68
C ILE A 32 13.15 -3.66 10.14
N TYR A 33 13.65 -2.54 10.67
CA TYR A 33 14.11 -2.46 12.05
C TYR A 33 13.01 -2.81 13.06
N VAL A 34 11.81 -2.22 12.90
CA VAL A 34 10.66 -2.53 13.75
C VAL A 34 10.20 -3.98 13.55
N GLY A 35 10.25 -4.49 12.32
CA GLY A 35 9.98 -5.89 12.00
C GLY A 35 10.91 -6.86 12.74
N LEU A 36 12.23 -6.64 12.68
CA LEU A 36 13.21 -7.44 13.39
C LEU A 36 12.97 -7.42 14.90
N ARG A 37 12.70 -6.23 15.47
CA ARG A 37 12.37 -6.12 16.90
C ARG A 37 11.09 -6.88 17.27
N THR A 38 10.09 -6.85 16.39
CA THR A 38 8.84 -7.58 16.59
C THR A 38 9.06 -9.10 16.58
N ILE A 39 9.93 -9.59 15.69
CA ILE A 39 10.31 -11.01 15.63
C ILE A 39 11.07 -11.43 16.89
N SER A 40 12.04 -10.63 17.36
CA SER A 40 12.76 -10.92 18.61
C SER A 40 11.82 -10.97 19.81
N GLU A 41 10.87 -10.04 19.92
CA GLU A 41 9.85 -10.04 20.97
C GLU A 41 8.96 -11.29 20.90
N LEU A 42 8.53 -11.67 19.70
CA LEU A 42 7.69 -12.85 19.51
C LEU A 42 8.45 -14.14 19.85
N TRP A 43 9.74 -14.20 19.53
CA TRP A 43 10.64 -15.30 19.90
C TRP A 43 10.75 -15.45 21.41
N SER A 44 10.96 -14.34 22.14
CA SER A 44 10.99 -14.36 23.61
C SER A 44 9.66 -14.83 24.22
N ILE A 45 8.52 -14.46 23.61
CA ILE A 45 7.20 -14.92 24.06
C ILE A 45 7.00 -16.42 23.77
N LEU A 46 7.55 -16.92 22.66
CA LEU A 46 7.49 -18.34 22.29
C LEU A 46 8.33 -19.22 23.23
N GLN A 47 9.47 -18.70 23.71
CA GLN A 47 10.36 -19.41 24.64
C GLN A 47 9.79 -19.50 26.06
N ASP A 48 8.74 -18.75 26.39
CA ASP A 48 8.06 -18.84 27.68
C ASP A 48 7.10 -20.04 27.70
N LEU A 49 7.62 -21.23 28.03
CA LEU A 49 6.84 -22.48 28.14
C LEU A 49 5.75 -22.45 29.23
N SER A 50 5.71 -21.41 30.06
CA SER A 50 4.67 -21.24 31.08
C SER A 50 3.30 -20.90 30.49
N LYS A 51 3.25 -20.41 29.24
CA LYS A 51 2.03 -19.92 28.59
C LYS A 51 1.53 -20.86 27.49
N PRO A 52 0.20 -20.95 27.30
CA PRO A 52 -0.36 -21.74 26.21
C PRO A 52 0.01 -21.15 24.85
N PHE A 53 0.23 -22.01 23.85
CA PHE A 53 0.56 -21.61 22.47
C PHE A 53 -0.43 -20.59 21.88
N MET A 54 -1.71 -20.69 22.23
CA MET A 54 -2.77 -19.75 21.84
C MET A 54 -2.45 -18.29 22.23
N TYR A 55 -1.74 -18.06 23.33
CA TYR A 55 -1.32 -16.72 23.75
C TYR A 55 -0.37 -16.10 22.72
N THR A 56 0.62 -16.86 22.25
CA THR A 56 1.59 -16.42 21.24
C THR A 56 0.92 -16.13 19.91
N VAL A 57 -0.04 -16.97 19.49
CA VAL A 57 -0.82 -16.75 18.26
C VAL A 57 -1.62 -15.45 18.34
N HIS A 58 -2.26 -15.16 19.47
CA HIS A 58 -3.03 -13.92 19.62
C HIS A 58 -2.13 -12.66 19.54
N HIS A 59 -0.95 -12.73 20.15
CA HIS A 59 0.08 -11.68 20.06
C HIS A 59 0.64 -11.50 18.65
N PHE A 60 0.81 -12.58 17.91
CA PHE A 60 1.22 -12.55 16.52
C PHE A 60 0.16 -11.89 15.64
N MET A 61 -1.10 -12.31 15.76
CA MET A 61 -2.20 -11.75 14.98
C MET A 61 -2.40 -10.25 15.26
N ALA A 62 -2.33 -9.82 16.53
CA ALA A 62 -2.41 -8.41 16.89
C ALA A 62 -1.32 -7.56 16.19
N ARG A 63 -0.08 -8.06 16.18
CA ARG A 63 1.05 -7.39 15.51
C ARG A 63 0.90 -7.38 13.98
N VAL A 64 0.43 -8.47 13.37
CA VAL A 64 0.16 -8.53 11.92
C VAL A 64 -0.91 -7.49 11.53
N VAL A 65 -2.00 -7.39 12.29
CA VAL A 65 -3.07 -6.43 12.00
C VAL A 65 -2.56 -4.98 12.14
N CYS A 66 -1.90 -4.64 13.24
CA CYS A 66 -1.48 -3.26 13.50
C CYS A 66 -0.21 -2.82 12.74
N LEU A 67 0.72 -3.73 12.41
CA LEU A 67 2.00 -3.39 11.78
C LEU A 67 2.08 -3.74 10.29
N ILE A 68 1.12 -4.50 9.74
CA ILE A 68 1.09 -4.84 8.31
C ILE A 68 -0.20 -4.33 7.67
N ILE A 69 -1.37 -4.76 8.16
CA ILE A 69 -2.65 -4.43 7.53
C ILE A 69 -2.95 -2.94 7.66
N LEU A 70 -2.86 -2.38 8.86
CA LEU A 70 -3.13 -0.96 9.11
C LEU A 70 -2.21 -0.06 8.27
N PRO A 71 -0.87 -0.26 8.23
CA PRO A 71 -0.01 0.55 7.37
C PRO A 71 -0.30 0.41 5.88
N ALA A 72 -0.65 -0.79 5.40
CA ALA A 72 -1.01 -1.01 3.99
C ALA A 72 -2.29 -0.26 3.59
N VAL A 73 -3.30 -0.26 4.48
CA VAL A 73 -4.55 0.50 4.27
C VAL A 73 -4.26 2.00 4.23
N LEU A 74 -3.48 2.52 5.18
CA LEU A 74 -3.12 3.94 5.22
C LEU A 74 -2.31 4.36 3.99
N TYR A 75 -1.34 3.55 3.57
CA TYR A 75 -0.56 3.80 2.35
C TYR A 75 -1.46 3.89 1.10
N THR A 76 -2.38 2.94 0.95
CA THR A 76 -3.34 2.94 -0.16
C THR A 76 -4.26 4.16 -0.11
N LEU A 77 -4.70 4.57 1.09
CA LEU A 77 -5.51 5.77 1.30
C LEU A 77 -4.76 7.04 0.91
N PHE A 78 -3.49 7.19 1.30
CA PHE A 78 -2.69 8.34 0.89
C PHE A 78 -2.49 8.40 -0.62
N PHE A 79 -2.22 7.25 -1.26
CA PHE A 79 -2.10 7.17 -2.71
C PHE A 79 -3.41 7.50 -3.41
N TYR A 80 -4.54 7.02 -2.88
CA TYR A 80 -5.87 7.36 -3.36
C TYR A 80 -6.14 8.86 -3.30
N ILE A 81 -5.88 9.50 -2.16
CA ILE A 81 -6.04 10.96 -1.99
C ILE A 81 -5.13 11.71 -2.99
N HIS A 82 -3.88 11.27 -3.15
CA HIS A 82 -2.94 11.86 -4.10
C HIS A 82 -3.49 11.85 -5.53
N LEU A 83 -3.99 10.70 -5.99
CA LEU A 83 -4.58 10.57 -7.33
C LEU A 83 -5.91 11.33 -7.48
N CYS A 84 -6.73 11.40 -6.44
CA CYS A 84 -7.97 12.17 -6.47
C CYS A 84 -7.72 13.67 -6.61
N ILE A 85 -6.70 14.20 -5.93
CA ILE A 85 -6.32 15.61 -6.03
C ILE A 85 -5.69 15.88 -7.40
N LEU A 86 -4.83 14.98 -7.89
CA LEU A 86 -4.12 15.11 -9.16
C LEU A 86 -4.94 14.56 -10.34
N ASN A 87 -6.16 15.04 -10.52
CA ASN A 87 -7.07 14.60 -11.59
C ASN A 87 -6.94 15.40 -12.90
N ARG A 88 -5.80 16.08 -13.11
CA ARG A 88 -5.51 16.84 -14.33
C ARG A 88 -4.32 16.25 -15.03
N SER A 89 -4.36 16.28 -16.36
CA SER A 89 -3.29 15.77 -17.19
C SER A 89 -2.00 16.59 -17.03
N GLY A 90 -0.85 15.93 -16.97
CA GLY A 90 0.46 16.56 -16.90
C GLY A 90 1.51 15.84 -17.75
N ASN A 91 2.74 16.36 -17.74
CA ASN A 91 3.84 15.84 -18.56
C ASN A 91 4.24 14.38 -18.23
N GLY A 92 3.82 13.87 -17.06
CA GLY A 92 4.11 12.52 -16.57
C GLY A 92 3.03 11.46 -16.88
N ASP A 93 1.92 11.84 -17.51
CA ASP A 93 0.81 10.91 -17.76
C ASP A 93 1.19 9.75 -18.69
N GLY A 94 2.15 9.99 -19.59
CA GLY A 94 2.61 9.03 -20.61
C GLY A 94 3.07 7.69 -20.06
N PHE A 95 3.59 7.68 -18.83
CA PHE A 95 4.06 6.50 -18.10
C PHE A 95 2.93 5.63 -17.54
N PHE A 96 1.72 6.18 -17.41
CA PHE A 96 0.58 5.44 -16.90
C PHE A 96 -0.14 4.65 -18.01
N SER A 97 -0.93 3.67 -17.60
CA SER A 97 -1.83 2.91 -18.48
C SER A 97 -2.77 3.84 -19.24
N SER A 98 -3.09 3.51 -20.50
CA SER A 98 -4.07 4.25 -21.30
C SER A 98 -5.45 4.33 -20.63
N GLY A 99 -5.83 3.31 -19.85
CA GLY A 99 -7.07 3.34 -19.06
C GLY A 99 -7.02 4.36 -17.93
N PHE A 100 -5.89 4.50 -17.25
CA PHE A 100 -5.70 5.54 -16.23
C PHE A 100 -5.64 6.94 -16.87
N GLN A 101 -4.94 7.09 -18.00
CA GLN A 101 -4.87 8.35 -18.76
C GLN A 101 -6.26 8.85 -19.19
N SER A 102 -7.18 7.95 -19.55
CA SER A 102 -8.55 8.31 -19.93
C SER A 102 -9.39 8.92 -18.79
N GLN A 103 -8.99 8.71 -17.53
CA GLN A 103 -9.65 9.28 -16.35
C GLN A 103 -9.15 10.69 -16.03
N LEU A 104 -7.98 11.10 -16.53
CA LEU A 104 -7.37 12.41 -16.27
C LEU A 104 -7.99 13.51 -17.14
N ARG A 105 -8.52 14.56 -16.52
CA ARG A 105 -9.11 15.70 -17.24
C ARG A 105 -8.05 16.44 -18.06
N GLY A 106 -8.33 16.63 -19.35
CA GLY A 106 -7.44 17.33 -20.28
C GLY A 106 -6.45 16.43 -21.04
N ASN A 107 -6.50 15.11 -20.83
CA ASN A 107 -5.73 14.16 -21.62
C ASN A 107 -6.39 13.97 -23.01
N SER A 108 -5.61 13.71 -24.07
CA SER A 108 -6.15 13.45 -25.42
C SER A 108 -7.01 12.17 -25.47
N LEU A 109 -6.85 11.26 -24.50
CA LEU A 109 -7.66 10.05 -24.32
C LEU A 109 -8.81 10.24 -23.32
N TYR A 110 -9.05 11.46 -22.83
CA TYR A 110 -10.10 11.73 -21.85
C TYR A 110 -11.48 11.37 -22.40
N ASN A 111 -12.20 10.52 -21.68
CA ASN A 111 -13.52 9.99 -22.08
C ASN A 111 -13.51 9.24 -23.43
N ALA A 112 -12.35 8.79 -23.91
CA ALA A 112 -12.27 7.95 -25.09
C ALA A 112 -12.83 6.55 -24.76
N SER A 113 -13.98 6.22 -25.34
CA SER A 113 -14.51 4.85 -25.32
C SER A 113 -13.64 3.99 -26.24
N MET A 114 -12.64 3.31 -25.69
CA MET A 114 -11.88 2.31 -26.46
C MET A 114 -12.77 1.07 -26.67
N PRO A 115 -13.23 0.79 -27.90
CA PRO A 115 -14.10 -0.36 -28.16
C PRO A 115 -13.33 -1.65 -27.86
N ARG A 116 -13.96 -2.55 -27.09
CA ARG A 116 -13.36 -3.85 -26.71
C ARG A 116 -13.13 -4.75 -27.92
N GLN A 117 -13.91 -4.57 -28.98
CA GLN A 117 -13.82 -5.31 -30.23
C GLN A 117 -13.46 -4.36 -31.36
N VAL A 118 -12.43 -4.72 -32.13
CA VAL A 118 -11.98 -3.95 -33.29
C VAL A 118 -12.59 -4.59 -34.54
N ALA A 119 -13.30 -3.80 -35.35
CA ALA A 119 -13.85 -4.26 -36.63
C ALA A 119 -12.77 -4.32 -37.72
N TYR A 120 -12.96 -5.19 -38.71
CA TYR A 120 -12.07 -5.24 -39.87
C TYR A 120 -12.11 -3.93 -40.64
N GLY A 121 -10.93 -3.35 -40.93
CA GLY A 121 -10.79 -2.04 -41.57
C GLY A 121 -10.74 -0.84 -40.61
N ALA A 122 -10.79 -1.06 -39.29
CA ALA A 122 -10.65 0.02 -38.32
C ALA A 122 -9.20 0.56 -38.27
N VAL A 123 -9.06 1.88 -38.19
CA VAL A 123 -7.77 2.53 -37.94
C VAL A 123 -7.42 2.39 -36.46
N VAL A 124 -6.35 1.64 -36.16
CA VAL A 124 -5.88 1.38 -34.79
C VAL A 124 -4.49 1.96 -34.54
N THR A 125 -4.27 2.47 -33.33
CA THR A 125 -2.97 2.92 -32.86
C THR A 125 -2.42 1.90 -31.86
N LEU A 126 -1.31 1.24 -32.19
CA LEU A 126 -0.69 0.24 -31.33
C LEU A 126 0.29 0.92 -30.36
N LYS A 127 0.04 0.79 -29.04
CA LYS A 127 0.97 1.20 -27.97
C LYS A 127 1.66 -0.03 -27.39
N ASN A 128 2.99 -0.02 -27.34
CA ASN A 128 3.75 -1.07 -26.66
C ASN A 128 3.53 -0.98 -25.14
N HIS A 129 3.18 -2.10 -24.52
CA HIS A 129 2.98 -2.20 -23.07
C HIS A 129 4.31 -2.11 -22.28
N ARG A 130 5.45 -2.35 -22.92
CA ARG A 130 6.80 -2.36 -22.30
C ARG A 130 7.73 -1.26 -22.83
N ALA A 131 7.22 -0.10 -23.18
CA ALA A 131 8.10 1.05 -23.43
C ALA A 131 8.43 1.67 -22.07
N TYR A 132 9.65 1.40 -21.59
CA TYR A 132 10.29 2.01 -20.42
C TYR A 132 10.39 3.53 -20.55
#